data_AF-A0AAJ5QYG6-F1
#
_entry.id   AF-A0AAJ5QYG6-F1
#
_cell.length_a   1.000
_cell.length_b   1.000
_cell.length_c   1.000
_cell.angle_alpha   90.00
_cell.angle_beta   90.00
_cell.angle_gamma   90.00
#
_symmetry.space_group_name_H-M   'P 1'
#
loop_
_entity.id
_entity.type
_entity.pdbx_description
1 polymer ?
#
loop_
_entity_poly.entity_id
_entity_poly.type
_entity_poly.pdbx_seq_one_letter_code
_entity_poly.pdbx_strand_id
1 'polypeptide(L)'
;MTATTASETQKAPLFYPNGIRDEKGAELQRAIYSLVSPRDPNSAIKVSALSDPLPLFSDLVCRCFVVRTDRDDRCCDYFVVGRRHPQYEQVRAAYKDAVFMSCHTFSGEHTDSDEVAV
;
A
#
# COMPACT_ATOMS: atom_id res chain seq x y z
N MET A 1 -40.28 5.32 -20.92
CA MET A 1 -38.96 4.62 -20.92
C MET A 1 -38.08 5.34 -19.92
N THR A 2 -37.92 4.83 -18.71
CA THR A 2 -37.02 5.40 -17.70
C THR A 2 -35.76 4.56 -17.67
N ALA A 3 -34.68 5.10 -18.21
CA ALA A 3 -33.37 4.48 -18.23
C ALA A 3 -32.81 4.46 -16.79
N THR A 4 -32.74 3.28 -16.20
CA THR A 4 -31.95 3.04 -14.99
C THR A 4 -30.48 3.24 -15.37
N THR A 5 -29.88 4.35 -14.94
CA THR A 5 -28.43 4.54 -15.00
C THR A 5 -27.80 3.50 -14.07
N ALA A 6 -27.32 2.41 -14.65
CA ALA A 6 -26.42 1.50 -13.98
C ALA A 6 -25.24 2.34 -13.48
N SER A 7 -25.12 2.45 -12.16
CA SER A 7 -23.93 3.01 -11.52
C SER A 7 -22.76 2.15 -12.01
N GLU A 8 -21.97 2.67 -12.96
CA GLU A 8 -20.70 2.07 -13.30
C GLU A 8 -19.93 1.99 -11.99
N THR A 9 -19.76 0.77 -11.45
CA THR A 9 -18.89 0.54 -10.31
C THR A 9 -17.52 1.02 -10.75
N GLN A 10 -17.12 2.23 -10.34
CA GLN A 10 -15.79 2.74 -10.63
C GLN A 10 -14.80 1.70 -10.13
N LYS A 11 -14.11 1.07 -11.07
CA LYS A 11 -13.09 0.08 -10.79
C LYS A 11 -12.04 0.75 -9.91
N ALA A 12 -11.75 0.15 -8.76
CA ALA A 12 -10.91 0.75 -7.74
C ALA A 12 -9.75 -0.19 -7.40
N PRO A 13 -8.54 0.32 -7.16
CA PRO A 13 -7.39 -0.51 -6.81
C PRO A 13 -7.62 -1.31 -5.54
N LEU A 14 -7.09 -2.52 -5.51
CA LEU A 14 -7.07 -3.41 -4.36
C LEU A 14 -5.76 -3.25 -3.59
N PHE A 15 -5.87 -2.96 -2.30
CA PHE A 15 -4.72 -2.75 -1.42
C PHE A 15 -4.38 -4.01 -0.63
N TYR A 16 -3.09 -4.36 -0.63
CA TYR A 16 -2.51 -5.49 0.08
C TYR A 16 -1.34 -5.03 0.94
N PRO A 17 -0.95 -5.80 1.98
CA PRO A 17 0.13 -5.41 2.89
C PRO A 17 1.47 -5.15 2.18
N ASN A 18 1.72 -5.82 1.06
CA ASN A 18 2.95 -5.76 0.28
C ASN A 18 2.82 -5.01 -1.05
N GLY A 19 1.67 -4.41 -1.36
CA GLY A 19 1.46 -3.74 -2.63
C GLY A 19 0.02 -3.44 -3.00
N ILE A 20 -0.19 -3.12 -4.27
CA ILE A 20 -1.47 -2.73 -4.87
C ILE A 20 -1.71 -3.61 -6.10
N ARG A 21 -2.97 -3.97 -6.36
CA ARG A 21 -3.40 -4.58 -7.62
C ARG A 21 -4.52 -3.76 -8.23
N ASP A 22 -4.53 -3.64 -9.55
CA ASP A 22 -5.63 -2.95 -10.23
C ASP A 22 -6.93 -3.75 -10.18
N GLU A 23 -6.82 -5.07 -10.27
CA GLU A 23 -7.95 -5.98 -10.20
C GLU A 23 -7.53 -7.38 -9.74
N LYS A 24 -8.52 -8.25 -9.51
CA LYS A 24 -8.27 -9.65 -9.23
C LYS A 24 -7.60 -10.30 -10.44
N GLY A 25 -6.38 -10.81 -10.23
CA GLY A 25 -5.58 -11.46 -11.28
C GLY A 25 -4.55 -10.56 -11.95
N ALA A 26 -4.56 -9.24 -11.68
CA ALA A 26 -3.48 -8.35 -12.11
C ALA A 26 -2.19 -8.60 -11.31
N GLU A 27 -1.06 -8.23 -11.93
CA GLU A 27 0.24 -8.25 -11.28
C GLU A 27 0.23 -7.37 -10.02
N LEU A 28 0.91 -7.85 -8.97
CA LEU A 28 1.03 -7.09 -7.73
C LEU A 28 2.12 -6.02 -7.90
N GLN A 29 1.69 -4.77 -7.96
CA GLN A 29 2.61 -3.64 -7.88
C GLN A 29 3.08 -3.47 -6.43
N ARG A 30 4.39 -3.60 -6.18
CA ARG A 30 4.96 -3.46 -4.85
C ARG A 30 4.85 -2.02 -4.34
N ALA A 31 4.43 -1.87 -3.09
CA ALA A 31 4.31 -0.57 -2.44
C ALA A 31 4.59 -0.66 -0.94
N ILE A 32 4.99 0.45 -0.34
CA ILE A 32 5.16 0.62 1.10
C ILE A 32 4.17 1.64 1.65
N TYR A 33 3.82 1.46 2.92
CA TYR A 33 2.85 2.29 3.63
C TYR A 33 3.51 2.99 4.81
N SER A 34 3.22 4.27 5.00
CA SER A 34 3.65 5.04 6.17
C SER A 34 2.60 6.08 6.57
N LEU A 35 2.64 6.55 7.81
CA LEU A 35 1.81 7.68 8.24
C LEU A 35 2.52 8.99 7.88
N VAL A 36 1.77 9.95 7.34
CA VAL A 36 2.27 11.32 7.11
C VAL A 36 2.69 11.97 8.44
N SER A 37 1.93 11.74 9.52
CA SER A 37 2.26 12.12 10.89
C SER A 37 2.28 10.87 11.77
N PRO A 38 3.46 10.30 12.08
CA PRO A 38 3.57 9.03 12.80
C PRO A 38 2.95 9.01 14.20
N ARG A 39 2.77 10.19 14.81
CA ARG A 39 2.21 10.32 16.15
C ARG A 39 0.69 10.52 16.17
N ASP A 40 0.06 10.73 15.01
CA ASP A 40 -1.39 10.90 14.91
C ASP A 40 -2.04 9.61 14.37
N PRO A 41 -2.85 8.89 15.18
CA PRO A 41 -3.55 7.69 14.73
C PRO A 41 -4.62 7.97 13.67
N ASN A 42 -5.00 9.24 13.47
CA ASN A 42 -5.89 9.71 12.41
C ASN A 42 -5.13 10.28 11.21
N SER A 43 -3.80 10.17 11.19
CA SER A 43 -2.98 10.65 10.10
C SER A 43 -3.42 10.04 8.77
N ALA A 44 -3.27 10.83 7.72
CA ALA A 44 -3.30 10.31 6.36
C ALA A 44 -2.18 9.27 6.16
N ILE A 45 -2.41 8.34 5.24
CA ILE A 45 -1.47 7.28 4.91
C ILE A 45 -0.78 7.66 3.60
N LYS A 46 0.55 7.71 3.62
CA LYS A 46 1.40 7.83 2.42
C LYS A 46 1.66 6.42 1.90
N VAL A 47 1.38 6.22 0.61
CA VAL A 47 1.66 4.98 -0.11
C VAL A 47 2.70 5.29 -1.16
N SER A 48 3.86 4.63 -1.11
CA SER A 48 4.95 4.85 -2.07
C SER A 48 5.19 3.59 -2.89
N ALA A 49 5.35 3.75 -4.21
CA ALA A 49 5.74 2.67 -5.09
C ALA A 49 7.17 2.21 -4.77
N LEU A 50 7.43 0.90 -4.84
CA LEU A 50 8.77 0.34 -4.75
C LEU A 50 9.35 0.18 -6.16
N SER A 51 10.56 0.68 -6.37
CA SER A 51 11.26 0.61 -7.65
C SER A 51 11.75 -0.82 -7.95
N ASP A 52 11.18 -1.44 -8.99
CA ASP A 52 11.92 -2.06 -10.11
C ASP A 52 10.92 -2.67 -11.12
N PRO A 53 11.01 -2.42 -12.45
CA PRO A 53 12.00 -1.58 -13.13
C PRO A 53 11.59 -0.10 -13.31
N LEU A 54 10.35 0.29 -12.96
CA LEU A 54 9.90 1.70 -13.00
C LEU A 54 8.95 2.00 -11.82
N PRO A 55 9.18 3.06 -11.03
CA PRO A 55 8.42 3.37 -9.81
C PRO A 55 7.10 4.09 -10.10
N LEU A 56 6.41 3.73 -11.19
CA LEU A 56 5.19 4.41 -11.62
C LEU A 56 3.98 3.58 -11.22
N PHE A 57 3.01 4.19 -10.55
CA PHE A 57 1.73 3.55 -10.30
C PHE A 57 0.99 3.24 -11.60
N SER A 58 0.19 2.19 -11.57
CA SER A 58 -0.70 1.86 -12.68
C SER A 58 -1.64 3.01 -13.04
N ASP A 59 -2.15 2.99 -14.28
CA ASP A 59 -3.14 3.96 -14.74
C ASP A 59 -4.39 4.00 -13.86
N LEU A 60 -4.79 2.88 -13.28
CA LEU A 60 -5.97 2.83 -12.41
C LEU A 60 -5.72 3.62 -11.12
N VAL A 61 -4.56 3.43 -10.49
CA VAL A 61 -4.17 4.19 -9.31
C VAL A 61 -4.06 5.68 -9.66
N CYS A 62 -3.47 6.02 -10.81
CA CYS A 62 -3.36 7.41 -11.27
C CYS A 62 -4.72 8.07 -11.56
N ARG A 63 -5.77 7.30 -11.88
CA ARG A 63 -7.15 7.82 -12.02
C ARG A 63 -7.85 8.00 -10.68
N CYS A 64 -7.57 7.13 -9.72
CA CYS A 64 -8.20 7.17 -8.40
C CYS A 64 -7.52 8.13 -7.42
N PHE A 65 -6.22 8.40 -7.62
CA PHE A 65 -5.40 9.14 -6.67
C PHE A 65 -4.55 10.21 -7.36
N VAL A 66 -4.32 11.32 -6.64
CA VAL A 66 -3.35 12.33 -7.05
C VAL A 66 -1.95 11.82 -6.71
N VAL A 67 -1.29 11.22 -7.70
CA VAL A 67 0.09 10.75 -7.60
C VAL A 67 1.06 11.93 -7.69
N ARG A 68 2.10 11.88 -6.85
CA ARG A 68 3.19 12.85 -6.79
C ARG A 68 4.50 12.10 -6.82
N THR A 69 5.53 12.69 -7.40
CA THR A 69 6.87 12.12 -7.40
C THR A 69 7.72 12.83 -6.37
N ASP A 70 8.34 12.07 -5.46
CA ASP A 70 9.33 12.59 -4.53
C ASP A 70 10.70 12.61 -5.22
N ARG A 71 11.23 13.79 -5.55
CA ARG A 71 12.54 13.91 -6.22
C ARG A 71 13.71 13.84 -5.25
N ASP A 72 13.46 13.92 -3.94
CA ASP A 72 14.49 14.00 -2.91
C ASP A 72 14.76 12.62 -2.29
N ASP A 73 13.74 11.75 -2.16
CA ASP A 73 13.89 10.36 -1.68
C ASP A 73 13.61 9.34 -2.79
N ARG A 74 14.69 8.71 -3.28
CA ARG A 74 14.67 7.53 -4.18
C ARG A 74 13.86 7.68 -5.48
N CYS A 75 13.45 8.89 -5.87
CA CYS A 75 12.65 9.16 -7.07
C CYS A 75 11.41 8.27 -7.17
N CYS A 76 10.67 8.12 -6.07
CA CYS A 76 9.49 7.25 -6.02
C CYS A 76 8.18 8.03 -6.17
N ASP A 77 7.24 7.47 -6.93
CA ASP A 77 5.87 7.96 -6.92
C ASP A 77 5.18 7.59 -5.61
N TYR A 78 4.40 8.51 -5.09
CA TYR A 78 3.59 8.32 -3.91
C TYR A 78 2.24 9.03 -4.05
N PHE A 79 1.27 8.58 -3.27
CA PHE A 79 0.06 9.33 -3.05
C PHE A 79 -0.31 9.30 -1.56
N VAL A 80 -1.20 10.20 -1.16
CA VAL A 80 -1.63 10.35 0.23
C VAL A 80 -3.13 10.13 0.32
N VAL A 81 -3.53 9.21 1.19
CA VAL A 81 -4.94 8.86 1.40
C VAL A 81 -5.39 9.40 2.74
N GLY A 82 -6.23 10.43 2.70
CA GLY A 82 -6.86 11.01 3.88
C GLY A 82 -8.13 10.26 4.30
N ARG A 83 -8.57 10.46 5.55
CA ARG A 83 -9.73 9.76 6.15
C ARG A 83 -11.06 9.95 5.40
N ARG A 84 -11.17 11.03 4.63
CA ARG A 84 -12.38 11.33 3.83
C ARG A 84 -12.41 10.58 2.49
N HIS A 85 -11.33 9.89 2.11
CA HIS A 85 -11.27 9.15 0.87
C HIS A 85 -12.10 7.85 0.98
N PRO A 86 -12.93 7.49 -0.02
CA PRO A 86 -13.76 6.28 0.02
C PRO A 86 -12.96 4.99 0.27
N GLN A 87 -11.71 4.94 -0.19
CA GLN A 87 -10.82 3.78 -0.01
C GLN A 87 -9.97 3.84 1.28
N TYR A 88 -10.14 4.85 2.15
CA TYR A 88 -9.28 5.03 3.32
C TYR A 88 -9.25 3.80 4.23
N GLU A 89 -10.41 3.21 4.55
CA GLU A 89 -10.45 2.04 5.44
C GLU A 89 -9.74 0.82 4.83
N GLN A 90 -9.79 0.66 3.51
CA GLN A 90 -9.07 -0.40 2.81
C GLN A 90 -7.55 -0.19 2.89
N VAL A 91 -7.09 1.04 2.63
CA VAL A 91 -5.66 1.40 2.74
C VAL A 91 -5.18 1.27 4.18
N ARG A 92 -6.01 1.65 5.16
CA ARG A 92 -5.70 1.53 6.58
C ARG A 92 -5.57 0.09 7.04
N ALA A 93 -6.41 -0.81 6.54
CA ALA A 93 -6.28 -2.25 6.80
C ALA A 93 -4.94 -2.77 6.25
N ALA A 94 -4.64 -2.49 4.97
CA ALA A 94 -3.36 -2.89 4.35
C ALA A 94 -2.14 -2.33 5.10
N TYR A 95 -2.19 -1.07 5.55
CA TYR A 95 -1.13 -0.47 6.36
C TYR A 95 -0.92 -1.20 7.70
N LYS A 96 -1.99 -1.50 8.43
CA LYS A 96 -1.88 -2.21 9.73
C LYS A 96 -1.23 -3.58 9.55
N ASP A 97 -1.65 -4.29 8.52
CA ASP A 97 -1.09 -5.61 8.19
C ASP A 97 0.38 -5.49 7.75
N ALA A 98 0.72 -4.47 6.95
CA ALA A 98 2.10 -4.21 6.53
C ALA A 98 3.03 -3.95 7.72
N VAL A 99 2.59 -3.12 8.67
CA VAL A 99 3.33 -2.83 9.91
C VAL A 99 3.47 -4.10 10.74
N PHE A 100 2.39 -4.86 10.91
CA PHE A 100 2.42 -6.12 11.66
C PHE A 100 3.43 -7.10 11.06
N MET A 101 3.44 -7.26 9.73
CA MET A 101 4.41 -8.11 9.03
C MET A 101 5.84 -7.64 9.25
N SER A 102 6.10 -6.32 9.20
CA SER A 102 7.45 -5.77 9.41
C SER A 102 7.98 -6.00 10.84
N CYS A 103 7.11 -5.97 11.86
CA CYS A 103 7.49 -6.26 13.23
C CYS A 103 7.72 -7.76 13.48
N HIS A 104 6.91 -8.63 12.86
CA HIS A 104 7.01 -10.07 13.06
C HIS A 104 8.13 -10.74 12.27
N THR A 105 8.62 -10.14 11.16
CA THR A 105 9.83 -10.62 10.48
C THR A 105 11.09 -10.50 11.35
N PHE A 106 11.09 -9.67 12.39
CA PHE A 106 12.25 -9.51 13.31
C PHE A 106 12.24 -10.52 14.48
N SER A 107 11.13 -11.21 14.74
CA SER A 107 11.00 -12.10 15.90
C SER A 107 11.32 -13.58 15.60
N GLY A 108 11.95 -13.85 14.45
CA GLY A 108 12.20 -15.19 13.92
C GLY A 108 13.67 -15.63 13.90
N GLU A 109 14.53 -15.07 14.73
CA GLU A 109 15.90 -15.56 14.89
C GLU A 109 16.22 -15.72 16.38
N HIS A 110 16.53 -16.96 16.76
CA HIS A 110 17.24 -17.48 17.95
C HIS A 110 16.64 -18.82 18.36
N THR A 111 16.77 -19.84 17.51
CA THR A 111 17.02 -21.20 18.04
C THR A 111 18.52 -21.41 17.95
N ASP A 112 19.14 -21.00 19.05
CA ASP A 112 20.45 -21.40 19.55
C ASP A 112 20.88 -22.78 19.00
N SER A 113 21.87 -22.76 18.12
CA SER A 113 22.63 -23.95 17.77
C SER A 113 23.71 -24.12 18.83
N ASP A 114 23.36 -24.75 19.95
CA ASP A 114 24.39 -25.30 20.84
C ASP A 114 24.65 -26.75 20.41
N GLU A 115 25.60 -26.85 19.49
CA GLU A 115 26.45 -28.03 19.35
C GLU A 115 27.19 -28.21 20.69
N VAL A 116 26.82 -29.23 21.47
CA VAL A 116 27.76 -29.85 22.41
C VAL A 116 27.79 -31.35 22.16
N ALA A 117 28.78 -31.73 21.37
CA ALA A 117 29.33 -33.06 21.35
C ALA A 117 29.97 -33.38 22.71
N VAL A 118 29.55 -34.48 23.35
CA VAL A 118 30.41 -35.47 24.06
C VAL A 118 29.73 -36.84 24.00
#